data_AF-A0AAV4EFV1-F1
#
_entry.id   AF-A0AAV4EFV1-F1
#
_cell.length_a   1.000
_cell.length_b   1.000
_cell.length_c   1.000
_cell.angle_alpha   90.00
_cell.angle_beta   90.00
_cell.angle_gamma   90.00
#
_symmetry.space_group_name_H-M   'P 1'
#
loop_
_entity.id
_entity.type
_entity.pdbx_description
1 polymer ?
#
loop_
_entity_poly.entity_id
_entity_poly.type
_entity_poly.pdbx_seq_one_letter_code
_entity_poly.pdbx_strand_id
1 'polypeptide(L)'
;MRDFFVSCGYPLEILDDAWNRVSKISRTDALIPRPKQSSQCTKLIMTYHPHNLVARKIVFNNLSILQADPDAREVFDEPPLVVY
;
A
#
# COMPACT_ATOMS: atom_id res chain seq x y z
N MET A 1 15.37 -6.91 11.67
CA MET A 1 14.13 -6.26 11.17
C MET A 1 14.00 -6.39 9.66
N ARG A 2 15.06 -6.14 8.87
CA ARG A 2 15.07 -6.42 7.43
C ARG A 2 14.76 -7.89 7.09
N ASP A 3 15.37 -8.83 7.79
CA ASP A 3 15.21 -10.28 7.54
C ASP A 3 13.77 -10.76 7.70
N PHE A 4 13.00 -10.13 8.60
CA PHE A 4 11.58 -10.40 8.76
C PHE A 4 10.81 -10.09 7.47
N PHE A 5 11.02 -8.91 6.87
CA PHE A 5 10.34 -8.55 5.62
C PHE A 5 10.81 -9.39 4.44
N VAL A 6 12.09 -9.78 4.40
CA VAL A 6 12.59 -10.74 3.40
C VAL A 6 11.87 -12.08 3.55
N SER A 7 11.68 -12.58 4.79
CA SER A 7 10.95 -13.82 5.03
C SER A 7 9.46 -13.74 4.67
N CYS A 8 8.85 -12.55 4.74
CA CYS A 8 7.50 -12.30 4.24
C CYS A 8 7.43 -12.17 2.71
N GLY A 9 8.57 -12.20 2.01
CA GLY A 9 8.65 -12.17 0.56
C GLY A 9 8.71 -10.78 -0.07
N TYR A 10 8.98 -9.72 0.71
CA TYR A 10 9.12 -8.38 0.14
C TYR A 10 10.34 -8.31 -0.81
N PRO A 11 10.23 -7.62 -1.97
CA PRO A 11 11.34 -7.44 -2.88
C PRO A 11 12.48 -6.66 -2.23
N LEU A 12 13.71 -7.14 -2.43
CA LEU A 12 14.90 -6.52 -1.82
C LEU A 12 15.07 -5.06 -2.24
N GLU A 13 14.78 -4.72 -3.49
CA GLU A 13 14.86 -3.36 -4.04
C GLU A 13 13.97 -2.38 -3.26
N ILE A 14 12.74 -2.80 -2.92
CA ILE A 14 11.80 -1.98 -2.15
C ILE A 14 12.31 -1.79 -0.72
N LEU A 15 12.86 -2.85 -0.12
CA LEU A 15 13.42 -2.79 1.23
C LEU A 15 14.66 -1.91 1.28
N ASP A 16 15.52 -1.96 0.28
CA ASP A 16 16.72 -1.12 0.19
C ASP A 16 16.35 0.35 0.02
N ASP A 17 15.42 0.68 -0.87
CA ASP A 17 14.96 2.06 -1.02
C ASP A 17 14.31 2.59 0.28
N ALA A 18 13.43 1.79 0.89
CA ALA A 18 12.79 2.15 2.15
C ALA A 18 13.83 2.36 3.26
N TRP A 19 14.83 1.47 3.36
CA TRP A 19 15.89 1.59 4.34
C TRP A 19 16.73 2.84 4.14
N ASN A 20 17.14 3.11 2.90
CA ASN A 20 17.89 4.31 2.52
C ASN A 20 17.13 5.60 2.80
N ARG A 21 15.80 5.59 2.70
CA ARG A 21 14.96 6.75 3.03
C ARG A 21 14.87 6.95 4.54
N VAL A 22 14.60 5.89 5.30
CA VAL A 22 14.42 5.98 6.75
C VAL A 22 15.74 6.27 7.46
N SER A 23 16.87 5.73 6.98
CA SER A 23 18.19 5.97 7.57
C SER A 23 18.64 7.44 7.52
N LYS A 24 18.04 8.24 6.63
CA LYS A 24 18.32 9.67 6.49
C LYS A 24 17.48 10.55 7.42
N ILE A 25 16.47 9.99 8.08
CA ILE A 25 15.57 10.73 8.97
C ILE A 25 16.18 10.74 10.37
N SER A 26 16.45 11.94 10.90
CA SER A 26 16.92 12.07 12.28
C SER A 26 15.82 11.67 13.27
N ARG A 27 16.20 11.25 14.48
CA ARG A 27 15.23 10.93 15.54
C ARG A 27 14.31 12.12 15.84
N THR A 28 14.87 13.34 15.86
CA THR A 28 14.09 14.55 16.12
C THR A 28 13.06 14.77 15.02
N ASP A 29 13.43 14.62 13.75
CA ASP A 29 12.51 14.81 12.62
C ASP A 29 11.44 13.72 12.55
N ALA A 30 11.77 12.50 12.98
CA ALA A 30 10.83 11.38 13.04
C ALA A 30 9.73 11.59 14.09
N LEU A 31 10.00 12.38 15.14
CA LEU A 31 9.05 12.68 16.22
C LEU A 31 8.15 13.89 15.92
N ILE A 32 8.45 14.66 14.86
CA ILE A 32 7.62 15.80 14.46
C ILE A 32 6.35 15.25 13.77
N PRO A 33 5.14 15.56 14.29
CA PRO A 33 3.90 15.15 13.65
C PRO A 33 3.78 15.75 12.25
N ARG A 34 3.58 14.91 11.24
CA ARG A 34 3.26 15.37 9.88
C ARG A 34 1.76 15.21 9.65
N PRO A 35 1.06 16.24 9.13
CA PRO A 35 -0.33 16.10 8.75
C PRO A 35 -0.46 15.02 7.67
N LYS A 36 -1.37 14.06 7.88
CA LYS A 36 -1.68 13.05 6.85
C LYS A 36 -2.35 13.76 5.69
N GLN A 37 -1.80 13.60 4.50
CA GLN A 37 -2.53 13.95 3.28
C GLN A 37 -3.76 13.02 3.21
N SER A 38 -4.95 13.60 3.20
CA SER A 38 -6.17 12.85 2.93
C SER A 38 -6.19 12.51 1.44
N SER A 39 -6.00 11.23 1.10
CA SER A 39 -6.39 10.75 -0.23
C SER A 39 -7.90 10.50 -0.20
N GLN A 40 -8.60 10.94 -1.25
CA GLN A 40 -10.01 10.58 -1.44
C GLN A 40 -10.16 9.13 -1.92
N CYS A 41 -9.09 8.53 -2.47
CA CYS A 41 -9.12 7.13 -2.89
C CYS A 41 -9.19 6.17 -1.70
N THR A 42 -10.01 5.13 -1.87
CA THR A 42 -10.16 4.03 -0.92
C THR A 42 -8.84 3.30 -0.70
N LYS A 43 -8.55 2.93 0.54
CA LYS A 43 -7.35 2.17 0.89
C LYS A 43 -7.65 0.69 0.94
N LEU A 44 -6.94 -0.09 0.15
CA LEU A 44 -6.96 -1.54 0.21
C LEU A 44 -5.84 -2.00 1.15
N ILE A 45 -6.18 -2.20 2.42
CA ILE A 45 -5.24 -2.61 3.47
C ILE A 45 -5.11 -4.14 3.45
N MET A 46 -3.92 -4.64 3.16
CA MET A 46 -3.66 -6.08 3.03
C MET A 46 -2.28 -6.41 3.58
N THR A 47 -2.10 -7.54 4.26
CA THR A 47 -0.74 -7.98 4.58
C THR A 47 0.01 -8.40 3.31
N TYR A 48 1.31 -8.17 3.24
CA TYR A 48 2.13 -8.65 2.11
C TYR A 48 2.31 -10.17 2.23
N HIS A 49 1.37 -10.89 1.63
CA HIS A 49 1.35 -12.35 1.55
C HIS A 49 1.09 -12.76 0.08
N PRO A 50 1.70 -13.82 -0.45
CA PRO A 50 1.50 -14.25 -1.84
C PRO A 50 0.02 -14.36 -2.26
N HIS A 51 -0.86 -14.87 -1.37
CA HIS A 51 -2.31 -14.91 -1.63
C HIS A 51 -2.96 -13.53 -1.77
N ASN A 52 -2.50 -12.54 -1.00
CA ASN A 52 -3.01 -11.17 -1.06
C ASN A 52 -2.56 -10.45 -2.34
N LEU A 53 -1.39 -10.81 -2.88
CA LEU A 53 -0.96 -10.29 -4.18
C LEU A 53 -1.90 -10.71 -5.31
N VAL A 54 -2.44 -11.94 -5.25
CA VAL A 54 -3.45 -12.42 -6.20
C VAL A 54 -4.76 -11.65 -6.06
N ALA A 55 -5.25 -11.49 -4.82
CA ALA A 55 -6.47 -10.72 -4.57
C ALA A 55 -6.35 -9.26 -5.04
N ARG A 56 -5.20 -8.60 -4.79
CA ARG A 56 -4.90 -7.29 -5.38
C ARG A 56 -5.04 -7.33 -6.90
N LYS A 57 -4.38 -8.29 -7.56
CA LYS A 57 -4.44 -8.39 -9.03
C LYS A 57 -5.86 -8.56 -9.54
N ILE A 58 -6.70 -9.35 -8.87
CA ILE A 58 -8.11 -9.53 -9.20
C ILE A 58 -8.87 -8.21 -9.10
N VAL A 59 -8.72 -7.46 -7.99
CA VAL A 59 -9.39 -6.17 -7.82
C VAL A 59 -9.01 -5.18 -8.91
N PHE A 60 -7.70 -5.03 -9.19
CA PHE A 60 -7.23 -4.09 -10.20
C PHE A 60 -7.62 -4.49 -11.63
N ASN A 61 -7.59 -5.78 -11.96
CA ASN A 61 -7.98 -6.26 -13.30
C ASN A 61 -9.48 -6.11 -13.55
N ASN A 62 -10.30 -6.11 -12.51
CA ASN A 62 -11.76 -6.01 -12.60
C ASN A 62 -12.28 -4.64 -12.13
N LEU A 63 -11.40 -3.63 -12.01
CA LEU A 63 -11.78 -2.31 -11.51
C LEU A 63 -12.88 -1.67 -12.36
N SER A 64 -12.87 -1.86 -13.68
CA SER A 64 -13.92 -1.36 -14.57
C SER A 64 -15.30 -1.95 -14.26
N ILE A 65 -15.37 -3.20 -13.79
CA ILE A 65 -16.63 -3.83 -13.36
C ILE A 65 -17.10 -3.19 -12.06
N LEU A 66 -16.20 -2.96 -11.12
CA LEU A 66 -16.49 -2.28 -9.85
C LEU A 66 -16.94 -0.82 -10.06
N GLN A 67 -16.42 -0.14 -11.08
CA GLN A 67 -16.82 1.23 -11.44
C GLN A 67 -18.14 1.29 -12.22
N ALA A 68 -18.53 0.20 -12.90
CA ALA A 68 -19.78 0.13 -13.64
C ALA A 68 -20.99 -0.11 -12.72
N ASP A 69 -20.77 -0.77 -11.57
CA ASP A 69 -21.78 -1.00 -10.56
C ASP A 69 -21.99 0.25 -9.68
N PRO A 70 -23.24 0.77 -9.53
CA PRO A 70 -23.48 2.01 -8.79
C PRO A 70 -23.04 1.96 -7.32
N ASP A 71 -23.27 0.84 -6.64
CA ASP A 71 -22.98 0.69 -5.21
C ASP A 71 -21.46 0.54 -4.99
N ALA A 72 -20.79 -0.26 -5.81
CA ALA A 72 -19.34 -0.44 -5.73
C ALA A 72 -18.59 0.82 -6.18
N ARG A 73 -19.15 1.62 -7.10
CA ARG A 73 -18.54 2.87 -7.54
C ARG A 73 -18.41 3.91 -6.42
N GLU A 74 -19.31 3.95 -5.45
CA GLU A 74 -19.16 4.84 -4.29
C GLU A 74 -17.84 4.60 -3.54
N VAL A 75 -17.34 3.37 -3.57
CA VAL A 75 -16.09 2.96 -2.91
C VAL A 75 -14.90 2.96 -3.89
N PHE A 76 -15.12 2.56 -5.14
CA PHE A 76 -14.06 2.33 -6.14
C PHE A 76 -14.11 3.32 -7.32
N ASP A 77 -14.55 4.57 -7.09
CA ASP A 77 -14.54 5.60 -8.14
C ASP A 77 -13.11 5.84 -8.67
N GLU A 78 -12.11 5.79 -7.78
CA GLU A 78 -10.68 5.81 -8.12
C GLU A 78 -10.00 4.46 -7.82
N PRO A 79 -8.89 4.12 -8.51
CA PRO A 79 -8.08 2.96 -8.17
C PRO A 79 -7.64 3.01 -6.70
N PRO A 80 -7.87 1.94 -5.92
CA PRO A 80 -7.61 1.97 -4.49
C PRO A 80 -6.10 2.04 -4.21
N LEU A 81 -5.72 2.78 -3.18
CA LEU A 81 -4.34 2.81 -2.69
C LEU A 81 -4.06 1.50 -1.95
N VAL A 82 -3.14 0.69 -2.48
CA VAL A 82 -2.71 -0.53 -1.80
C VAL A 82 -1.77 -0.18 -0.67
N VAL A 83 -2.10 -0.66 0.53
CA VAL A 83 -1.31 -0.47 1.73
C VAL A 83 -0.95 -1.85 2.28
N TYR A 84 0.35 -2.09 2.46
CA TYR A 84 0.91 -3.33 3.02
C TYR A 84 1.39 -3.16 4.46
#